data_AF-A0A950VZF8-F1
#
_entry.id   AF-A0A950VZF8-F1
#
_cell.length_a   1.000
_cell.length_b   1.000
_cell.length_c   1.000
_cell.angle_alpha   90.00
_cell.angle_beta   90.00
_cell.angle_gamma   90.00
#
_symmetry.space_group_name_H-M   'P 1'
#
loop_
_entity.id
_entity.type
_entity.pdbx_description
1 polymer ?
#
loop_
_entity_poly.entity_id
_entity_poly.type
_entity_poly.pdbx_seq_one_letter_code
_entity_poly.pdbx_strand_id
1 'polypeptide(L)' 'METERSRRLGRSPQRVPAWMIQVAWEWLSTHGTLSNQYLLSDDGLNVKRSSFVCALLAGLPSVRVVSRRPIELALVP' A
#
# COMPACT_ATOMS: atom_id res chain seq x y z
N MET A 1 6.66 -10.46 2.91
CA MET A 1 5.71 -10.35 4.03
C MET A 1 4.43 -11.08 3.66
N GLU A 2 4.02 -12.03 4.50
CA GLU A 2 2.91 -12.96 4.25
C GLU A 2 1.71 -12.49 5.10
N THR A 3 0.59 -12.16 4.47
CA THR A 3 -0.65 -11.88 5.21
C THR A 3 -1.52 -13.12 5.22
N GLU A 4 -2.13 -13.38 6.38
CA GLU A 4 -2.90 -14.56 6.77
C GLU A 4 -4.05 -14.93 5.81
N ARG A 5 -4.46 -14.01 4.94
CA ARG A 5 -5.45 -14.24 3.88
C ARG A 5 -4.93 -15.13 2.73
N SER A 6 -3.62 -15.25 2.54
CA SER A 6 -3.02 -15.99 1.42
C SER A 6 -2.96 -17.51 1.64
N ARG A 7 -2.98 -17.98 2.89
CA ARG A 7 -2.91 -19.43 3.20
C ARG A 7 -4.14 -20.23 2.77
N ARG A 8 -5.30 -19.60 2.63
CA ARG A 8 -6.58 -20.29 2.41
C ARG A 8 -6.90 -20.68 0.95
N LEU A 9 -6.08 -20.31 -0.04
CA LEU A 9 -6.52 -20.36 -1.46
C LEU A 9 -5.55 -21.05 -2.44
N GLY A 10 -4.47 -21.69 -2.00
CA GLY A 10 -3.59 -22.47 -2.90
C GLY A 10 -3.00 -21.69 -4.08
N ARG A 11 -3.03 -20.35 -4.04
CA ARG A 11 -2.48 -19.48 -5.08
C ARG A 11 -1.08 -19.07 -4.69
N SER A 12 -0.12 -19.39 -5.54
CA SER A 12 1.28 -18.98 -5.44
C SER A 12 1.37 -17.49 -5.06
N PRO A 13 2.36 -17.08 -4.24
CA PRO A 13 2.53 -15.68 -3.84
C PRO A 13 2.66 -14.82 -5.10
N GLN A 14 1.59 -14.07 -5.43
CA GLN A 14 1.62 -13.21 -6.60
C GLN A 14 2.60 -12.07 -6.28
N ARG A 15 3.67 -12.00 -7.07
CA ARG A 15 4.71 -10.97 -6.96
C ARG A 15 4.04 -9.62 -7.10
N VAL A 16 4.20 -8.74 -6.10
CA VAL A 16 3.86 -7.32 -6.27
C VAL A 16 4.95 -6.72 -7.15
N PRO A 17 4.62 -6.21 -8.34
CA PRO A 17 5.60 -5.53 -9.18
C PRO A 17 6.24 -4.35 -8.46
N ALA A 18 7.55 -4.16 -8.62
CA ALA A 18 8.29 -3.09 -7.93
C ALA A 18 7.73 -1.69 -8.22
N TRP A 19 7.22 -1.45 -9.43
CA TRP A 19 6.63 -0.16 -9.82
C TRP A 19 5.46 0.26 -8.93
N MET A 20 4.69 -0.70 -8.37
CA MET A 20 3.56 -0.41 -7.48
C MET A 20 4.03 0.20 -6.15
N ILE A 21 5.18 -0.23 -5.66
CA ILE A 21 5.77 0.30 -4.43
C ILE A 21 6.36 1.69 -4.73
N GLN A 22 7.06 1.81 -5.86
CA GLN A 22 7.67 3.07 -6.28
C GLN A 22 6.63 4.18 -6.44
N VAL A 23 5.57 3.95 -7.22
CA VAL A 23 4.54 4.98 -7.46
C VAL A 23 3.78 5.36 -6.19
N ALA A 24 3.54 4.38 -5.30
CA ALA A 24 2.88 4.63 -4.01
C ALA A 24 3.78 5.45 -3.08
N TRP A 25 5.09 5.17 -3.06
CA TRP A 25 6.07 5.94 -2.31
C TRP A 25 6.21 7.36 -2.86
N GLU A 26 6.38 7.53 -4.17
CA GLU A 26 6.48 8.84 -4.82
C GLU A 26 5.26 9.71 -4.49
N TRP A 27 4.05 9.13 -4.56
CA TRP A 27 2.83 9.84 -4.19
C TRP A 27 2.83 10.26 -2.72
N LEU A 28 3.12 9.31 -1.81
CA LEU A 28 3.13 9.57 -0.36
C LEU A 28 4.17 10.61 0.03
N SER A 29 5.36 10.57 -0.58
CA SER A 29 6.43 11.55 -0.35
C SER A 29 6.05 12.93 -0.88
N THR A 30 5.30 13.00 -1.99
CA THR A 30 4.89 14.28 -2.60
C THR A 30 3.72 14.93 -1.88
N HIS A 31 2.71 14.15 -1.50
CA HIS A 31 1.43 14.66 -0.95
C HIS A 31 1.33 14.52 0.56
N GLY A 32 2.25 13.80 1.20
CA GLY A 32 2.26 13.54 2.64
C GLY A 32 1.19 12.56 3.11
N THR A 33 0.20 12.19 2.28
CA THR A 33 -0.85 11.22 2.63
C THR A 33 -1.17 10.28 1.47
N LEU A 34 -1.59 9.06 1.79
CA LEU A 34 -1.97 8.04 0.80
C LEU A 34 -3.04 7.10 1.34
N SER A 35 -4.15 6.95 0.61
CA SER A 35 -5.22 5.99 0.92
C SER A 35 -5.14 4.75 0.02
N ASN A 36 -5.45 3.58 0.57
CA ASN A 36 -5.55 2.35 -0.21
C ASN A 36 -6.70 2.36 -1.23
N GLN A 37 -7.71 3.20 -1.02
CA GLN A 37 -8.78 3.44 -1.99
C GLN A 37 -8.25 4.22 -3.19
N TYR A 38 -7.47 5.28 -2.94
CA TYR A 38 -6.84 6.06 -4.01
C TYR A 38 -5.86 5.21 -4.82
N LEU A 39 -5.07 4.35 -4.15
CA LEU A 39 -4.21 3.39 -4.82
C LEU A 39 -5.00 2.43 -5.73
N LEU A 40 -6.16 1.96 -5.29
CA LEU A 40 -6.95 0.95 -6.04
C LEU A 40 -7.76 1.55 -7.19
N SER A 41 -8.17 2.82 -7.07
CA SER A 41 -9.04 3.48 -8.05
C SER A 41 -8.40 3.54 -9.44
N ASP A 42 -9.24 3.39 -10.47
CA ASP A 42 -8.85 3.62 -11.88
C ASP A 42 -8.53 5.10 -12.15
N ASP A 43 -9.19 6.02 -11.43
CA ASP A 43 -8.85 7.47 -11.44
C ASP A 43 -7.65 7.81 -10.54
N GLY A 44 -7.05 6.80 -9.90
CA GLY A 44 -5.90 6.94 -9.01
C GLY A 44 -4.64 6.30 -9.62
N LEU A 45 -3.96 5.46 -8.83
CA LEU A 45 -2.68 4.84 -9.25
C LEU A 45 -2.83 3.44 -9.85
N ASN A 46 -4.05 2.87 -9.91
CA ASN A 46 -4.36 1.52 -10.40
C ASN A 46 -3.44 0.41 -9.82
N VAL A 47 -3.08 0.56 -8.55
CA VAL A 47 -2.26 -0.38 -7.79
C VAL A 47 -3.16 -1.46 -7.21
N LYS A 48 -3.29 -2.55 -7.96
CA LYS A 48 -3.91 -3.80 -7.46
C LYS A 48 -3.09 -4.31 -6.28
N ARG A 49 -3.77 -4.82 -5.24
CA ARG A 49 -3.15 -5.18 -3.93
C ARG A 49 -2.65 -3.96 -3.14
N SER A 50 -3.34 -2.83 -3.25
CA SER A 50 -3.07 -1.60 -2.48
C SER A 50 -2.87 -1.83 -0.98
N SER A 51 -3.60 -2.78 -0.38
CA SER A 51 -3.42 -3.13 1.04
C SER A 51 -2.06 -3.75 1.38
N PHE A 52 -1.45 -4.53 0.47
CA PHE A 52 -0.09 -5.04 0.66
C PHE A 52 0.93 -3.91 0.54
N VAL A 53 0.76 -3.03 -0.45
CA VAL A 53 1.64 -1.88 -0.65
C VAL A 53 1.59 -0.95 0.57
N CYS A 54 0.38 -0.65 1.09
CA CYS A 54 0.25 0.13 2.31
C CYS A 54 0.91 -0.55 3.52
N ALA A 55 0.76 -1.87 3.68
CA ALA A 55 1.41 -2.60 4.77
C ALA A 55 2.94 -2.58 4.68
N LEU A 56 3.49 -2.63 3.46
CA LEU A 56 4.93 -2.51 3.23
C LEU A 56 5.43 -1.10 3.56
N LEU A 57 4.75 -0.06 3.08
CA LEU A 57 5.12 1.33 3.36
C LEU A 57 4.98 1.69 4.84
N ALA A 58 3.97 1.14 5.53
CA ALA A 58 3.79 1.32 6.98
C ALA A 58 4.93 0.73 7.83
N GLY A 59 5.81 -0.09 7.25
CA GLY A 59 7.03 -0.56 7.90
C GLY A 59 8.18 0.45 7.87
N LEU A 60 8.06 1.54 7.11
CA LEU A 60 9.09 2.58 7.03
C LEU A 60 9.01 3.51 8.26
N PRO A 61 10.16 3.94 8.83
CA PRO A 61 10.17 4.79 10.03
C PRO A 61 9.42 6.12 9.88
N SER A 62 9.42 6.68 8.66
CA SER A 62 8.80 7.95 8.33
C SER A 62 7.32 7.82 7.92
N VAL A 63 6.70 6.65 8.10
CA VAL A 63 5.31 6.42 7.67
C VAL A 63 4.48 5.93 8.84
N ARG A 64 3.33 6.57 9.06
CA ARG A 64 2.34 6.14 10.06
C ARG A 64 1.03 5.77 9.42
N VAL A 65 0.39 4.73 9.97
CA VAL A 65 -1.00 4.39 9.64
C VAL A 65 -1.92 5.28 10.45
N VAL A 66 -2.64 6.18 9.79
CA VAL A 66 -3.57 7.13 10.43
C VAL A 66 -5.01 6.59 10.46
N SER A 67 -5.36 5.72 9.50
CA SER A 67 -6.63 4.98 9.52
C SER A 67 -6.42 3.55 9.03
N ARG A 68 -7.24 2.61 9.53
CA ARG A 68 -7.25 1.19 9.12
C ARG A 68 -8.48 0.82 8.29
N ARG A 69 -9.51 1.68 8.24
CA ARG A 69 -10.76 1.47 7.49
C ARG A 69 -11.32 2.83 7.01
N PRO A 70 -11.02 3.28 5.78
CA PRO A 70 -10.05 2.71 4.84
C PRO A 70 -8.60 2.84 5.34
N ILE A 71 -7.65 2.12 4.72
CA ILE A 71 -6.24 2.21 5.13
C ILE A 71 -5.69 3.53 4.62
N GLU A 72 -5.18 4.34 5.53
CA GLU A 72 -4.57 5.64 5.22
C GLU A 72 -3.20 5.74 5.88
N LEU A 73 -2.24 6.22 5.10
CA LEU A 73 -0.88 6.47 5.51
C LEU A 73 -0.62 7.98 5.52
N ALA A 74 0.18 8.42 6.47
CA ALA A 74 0.75 9.75 6.49
C ALA A 74 2.27 9.67 6.62
N LEU A 75 2.96 10.57 5.91
CA LEU A 75 4.39 10.78 6.09
C LEU A 75 4.59 11.63 7.35
N VAL A 76 5.48 11.18 8.23
CA VAL A 76 5.89 11.93 9.43
C VAL A 76 7.32 12.43 9.28
N PRO A 77 7.63 13.67 9.71
CA PRO A 77 8.98 14.22 9.72
C PRO A 77 9.93 13.45 10.64
#